data_AF-V9E6V9-F1
#
_entry.id   AF-V9E6V9-F1
#
_cell.length_a   1.000
_cell.length_b   1.000
_cell.length_c   1.000
_cell.angle_alpha   90.00
_cell.angle_beta   90.00
_cell.angle_gamma   90.00
#
_symmetry.space_group_name_H-M   'P 1'
#
loop_
_entity.id
_entity.type
_entity.pdbx_description
1 polymer ?
#
loop_
_entity_poly.entity_id
_entity_poly.type
_entity_poly.pdbx_seq_one_letter_code
_entity_poly.pdbx_strand_id
1 'polypeptide(L)'
;MQRFKLDETALDLFARRPTRSFSTGLSFIDAASTGRDGGEDGYRPRQVVELCGASDTPKTRVLEHIIAAFLTKSAATSDQPPKERVFVFDHEGEVSVTRLANLVAYKLAGSKREDAVEETLARVQTCYCRDSFQWLATLNHIHFKLLEAAPAPLMLVFNCVGSFHAIDKMAARSVGAGLALSEQVFIFLKQFIRHHSPIIFAAKETASTC
;
A
#
# COMPACT_ATOMS: atom_id res chain seq x y z
N MET A 1 26.00 5.79 37.18
CA MET A 1 24.62 6.29 37.03
C MET A 1 24.31 6.42 35.55
N GLN A 2 23.48 5.53 34.99
CA GLN A 2 22.97 5.65 33.63
C GLN A 2 21.96 6.81 33.60
N ARG A 3 22.22 7.80 32.74
CA ARG A 3 21.26 8.86 32.42
C ARG A 3 20.09 8.18 31.69
N PHE A 4 18.93 8.07 32.33
CA PHE A 4 17.68 7.75 31.65
C PHE A 4 17.53 8.76 30.51
N LYS A 5 17.53 8.26 29.28
CA LYS A 5 17.40 9.07 28.08
C LYS A 5 15.97 9.62 28.09
N LEU A 6 15.91 10.92 28.32
CA LEU A 6 14.74 11.81 28.40
C LEU A 6 13.48 11.33 27.67
N ASP A 7 12.35 11.48 28.35
CA ASP A 7 10.99 11.39 27.84
C ASP A 7 10.89 12.03 26.45
N GLU A 8 10.60 11.22 25.44
CA GLU A 8 10.35 11.69 24.07
C GLU A 8 9.15 12.64 24.10
N THR A 9 9.33 13.87 23.61
CA THR A 9 8.21 14.82 23.58
C THR A 9 7.24 14.47 22.45
N ALA A 10 5.98 14.89 22.58
CA ALA A 10 5.01 14.75 21.48
C ALA A 10 5.47 15.46 20.19
N LEU A 11 6.32 16.49 20.31
CA LEU A 11 6.93 17.19 19.19
C LEU A 11 8.03 16.34 18.52
N ASP A 12 8.87 15.66 19.30
CA ASP A 12 9.88 14.72 18.78
C ASP A 12 9.21 13.55 18.03
N LEU A 13 8.11 13.05 18.57
CA LEU A 13 7.28 12.00 17.97
C LEU A 13 6.62 12.49 16.67
N PHE A 14 6.19 13.75 16.63
CA PHE A 14 5.67 14.40 15.41
C PHE A 14 6.76 14.61 14.36
N ALA A 15 7.95 15.06 14.77
CA ALA A 15 9.09 15.31 13.89
C ALA A 15 9.67 14.02 13.27
N ARG A 16 9.50 12.87 13.93
CA ARG A 16 9.85 11.54 13.42
C ARG A 16 8.87 10.97 12.41
N ARG A 17 7.72 11.62 12.15
CA ARG A 17 6.80 11.14 11.11
C ARG A 17 7.57 11.06 9.80
N PRO A 18 7.55 9.91 9.09
CA PRO A 18 8.28 9.77 7.84
C PRO A 18 7.78 10.84 6.86
N THR A 19 8.60 11.84 6.62
CA THR A 19 8.36 12.91 5.62
C THR A 19 8.93 12.54 4.26
N ARG A 20 9.64 11.40 4.17
CA ARG A 20 10.28 10.97 2.93
C ARG A 20 9.22 10.68 1.89
N SER A 21 9.27 11.48 0.84
CA SER A 21 8.49 11.27 -0.37
C SER A 21 8.91 9.99 -1.08
N PHE A 22 7.99 9.45 -1.85
CA PHE A 22 8.16 8.24 -2.64
C PHE A 22 7.86 8.57 -4.10
N SER A 23 8.80 8.29 -5.00
CA SER A 23 8.56 8.32 -6.45
C SER A 23 8.36 6.89 -6.95
N THR A 24 7.41 6.73 -7.86
CA THR A 24 7.09 5.43 -8.47
C THR A 24 8.08 5.06 -9.57
N GLY A 25 8.78 6.05 -10.13
CA GLY A 25 9.64 5.90 -11.31
C GLY A 25 8.85 5.86 -12.62
N LEU A 26 7.52 6.06 -12.56
CA LEU A 26 6.65 6.19 -13.72
C LEU A 26 6.30 7.66 -13.88
N SER A 27 6.87 8.33 -14.89
CA SER A 27 6.70 9.78 -15.10
C SER A 27 5.23 10.22 -15.18
N PHE A 28 4.37 9.42 -15.82
CA PHE A 28 2.94 9.73 -15.93
C PHE A 28 2.18 9.63 -14.60
N ILE A 29 2.67 8.83 -13.65
CA ILE A 29 2.12 8.75 -12.30
C ILE A 29 2.73 9.87 -11.45
N ASP A 30 4.05 9.97 -11.43
CA ASP A 30 4.78 10.94 -10.61
C ASP A 30 4.47 12.40 -10.99
N ALA A 31 4.07 12.69 -12.23
CA ALA A 31 3.55 13.99 -12.65
C ALA A 31 2.31 14.43 -11.85
N ALA A 32 1.51 13.50 -11.31
CA ALA A 32 0.40 13.84 -10.43
C ALA A 32 0.84 14.29 -9.02
N SER A 33 2.12 14.09 -8.68
CA SER A 33 2.72 14.47 -7.40
C SER A 33 3.54 15.78 -7.45
N THR A 34 3.62 16.43 -8.62
CA THR A 34 4.30 17.74 -8.73
C THR A 34 3.49 18.83 -8.03
N GLY A 35 4.14 19.59 -7.15
CA GLY A 35 3.52 20.72 -6.46
C GLY A 35 3.20 21.88 -7.41
N ARG A 36 2.39 22.85 -6.94
CA ARG A 36 2.05 24.08 -7.69
C ARG A 36 3.27 24.91 -8.09
N ASP A 37 4.39 24.72 -7.39
CA ASP A 37 5.66 25.41 -7.63
C ASP A 37 6.61 24.63 -8.56
N GLY A 38 6.15 23.53 -9.17
CA GLY A 38 6.90 22.74 -10.17
C GLY A 38 7.95 21.79 -9.60
N GLY A 39 8.07 21.65 -8.28
CA GLY A 39 8.94 20.66 -7.63
C GLY A 39 8.32 19.25 -7.60
N GLU A 40 9.11 18.23 -7.91
CA GLU A 40 8.75 16.82 -7.71
C GLU A 40 8.73 16.50 -6.20
N ASP A 41 7.56 16.62 -5.60
CA ASP A 41 7.38 16.43 -4.16
C ASP A 41 7.17 14.96 -3.76
N GLY A 42 6.90 14.09 -4.73
CA GLY A 42 6.62 12.66 -4.57
C GLY A 42 5.41 12.35 -3.67
N TYR A 43 5.08 11.08 -3.54
CA TYR A 43 3.99 10.61 -2.70
C TYR A 43 4.38 10.57 -1.24
N ARG A 44 3.50 11.11 -0.38
CA ARG A 44 3.72 11.25 1.07
C ARG A 44 2.82 10.31 1.86
N PRO A 45 3.24 9.88 3.05
CA PRO A 45 2.38 9.16 3.99
C PRO A 45 1.02 9.83 4.20
N ARG A 46 -0.02 9.00 4.31
CA ARG A 46 -1.45 9.35 4.42
C ARG A 46 -2.11 9.85 3.12
N GLN A 47 -1.39 9.88 2.00
CA GLN A 47 -2.00 10.12 0.70
C GLN A 47 -2.69 8.87 0.17
N VAL A 48 -3.79 9.11 -0.55
CA VAL A 48 -4.57 8.11 -1.27
C VAL A 48 -4.59 8.49 -2.72
N VAL A 49 -4.14 7.58 -3.58
CA VAL A 49 -4.07 7.75 -5.03
C VAL A 49 -4.99 6.72 -5.67
N GLU A 50 -5.96 7.18 -6.46
CA GLU A 50 -6.85 6.32 -7.24
C GLU A 50 -6.40 6.29 -8.70
N LEU A 51 -6.09 5.10 -9.20
CA LEU A 51 -5.78 4.82 -10.60
C LEU A 51 -7.06 4.41 -11.32
N CYS A 52 -7.61 5.35 -12.07
CA CYS A 52 -8.82 5.17 -12.86
C CYS A 52 -8.48 4.81 -14.31
N GLY A 53 -9.15 3.82 -14.85
CA GLY A 53 -9.06 3.48 -16.27
C GLY A 53 -10.07 2.42 -16.68
N ALA A 54 -10.28 2.26 -17.99
CA ALA A 54 -11.13 1.22 -18.54
C ALA A 54 -10.57 -0.19 -18.23
N SER A 55 -11.36 -1.25 -18.44
CA SER A 55 -10.98 -2.64 -18.18
C SER A 55 -9.67 -3.05 -18.85
N ASP A 56 -9.45 -2.63 -20.09
CA ASP A 56 -8.26 -2.91 -20.89
C ASP A 56 -6.99 -2.15 -20.45
N THR A 57 -7.15 -1.12 -19.62
CA THR A 57 -6.02 -0.36 -19.08
C THR A 57 -5.25 -1.22 -18.08
N PRO A 58 -3.91 -1.32 -18.19
CA PRO A 58 -3.08 -2.26 -17.42
C PRO A 58 -2.82 -1.81 -15.97
N LYS A 59 -3.88 -1.42 -15.25
CA LYS A 59 -3.85 -0.86 -13.88
C LYS A 59 -3.10 -1.77 -12.91
N THR A 60 -3.37 -3.08 -12.96
CA THR A 60 -2.70 -4.09 -12.12
C THR A 60 -1.18 -4.11 -12.36
N ARG A 61 -0.73 -3.93 -13.61
CA ARG A 61 0.72 -3.87 -13.94
C ARG A 61 1.36 -2.58 -13.43
N VAL A 62 0.61 -1.46 -13.46
CA VAL A 62 1.05 -0.20 -12.86
C VAL A 62 1.21 -0.37 -11.35
N LEU A 63 0.24 -0.99 -10.67
CA LEU A 63 0.33 -1.30 -9.24
C LEU A 63 1.54 -2.18 -8.91
N GLU A 64 1.81 -3.23 -9.68
CA GLU A 64 2.98 -4.08 -9.52
C GLU A 64 4.30 -3.29 -9.62
N HIS A 65 4.40 -2.36 -10.57
CA HIS A 65 5.56 -1.48 -10.70
C HIS A 65 5.73 -0.58 -9.47
N ILE A 66 4.65 0.03 -9.01
CA ILE A 66 4.63 0.90 -7.83
C ILE A 66 5.08 0.14 -6.59
N ILE A 67 4.58 -1.09 -6.38
CA ILE A 67 5.00 -1.97 -5.29
C ILE A 67 6.50 -2.24 -5.37
N ALA A 68 7.00 -2.65 -6.53
CA ALA A 68 8.42 -2.94 -6.73
C ALA A 68 9.29 -1.71 -6.45
N ALA A 69 8.90 -0.53 -6.92
CA ALA A 69 9.60 0.73 -6.66
C ALA A 69 9.64 1.07 -5.17
N PHE A 70 8.53 0.87 -4.45
CA PHE A 70 8.45 1.14 -3.02
C PHE A 70 9.35 0.21 -2.21
N LEU A 71 9.36 -1.08 -2.55
CA LEU A 71 10.17 -2.09 -1.87
C LEU A 71 11.67 -1.86 -2.03
N THR A 72 12.10 -1.32 -3.17
CA THR A 72 13.53 -1.12 -3.49
C THR A 72 14.02 0.30 -3.23
N LYS A 73 13.17 1.22 -2.72
CA LYS A 73 13.53 2.64 -2.58
C LYS A 73 14.71 2.89 -1.61
N SER A 74 14.82 2.09 -0.56
CA SER A 74 15.93 2.22 0.41
C SER A 74 17.20 1.51 -0.06
N ALA A 75 17.10 0.54 -0.98
CA ALA A 75 18.26 -0.19 -1.50
C ALA A 75 19.25 0.72 -2.23
N ALA A 76 18.77 1.83 -2.80
CA ALA A 76 19.60 2.80 -3.51
C ALA A 76 20.17 3.92 -2.62
N THR A 77 19.70 4.08 -1.37
CA THR A 77 19.89 5.32 -0.60
C THR A 77 20.35 5.13 0.85
N SER A 78 20.50 3.90 1.33
CA SER A 78 20.74 3.62 2.75
C SER A 78 21.53 2.33 2.99
N ASP A 79 22.56 2.40 3.84
CA ASP A 79 23.31 1.24 4.35
C ASP A 79 22.52 0.41 5.38
N GLN A 80 21.37 0.92 5.85
CA GLN A 80 20.48 0.17 6.74
C GLN A 80 19.61 -0.81 5.96
N PRO A 81 19.28 -1.99 6.55
CA PRO A 81 18.43 -2.97 5.90
C PRO A 81 17.05 -2.35 5.58
N PRO A 82 16.48 -2.63 4.39
CA PRO A 82 15.18 -2.13 3.99
C PRO A 82 14.09 -2.68 4.91
N LYS A 83 13.16 -1.83 5.34
CA LYS A 83 12.10 -2.17 6.32
C LYS A 83 10.70 -2.00 5.78
N GLU A 84 10.56 -1.55 4.54
CA GLU A 84 9.26 -1.25 3.93
C GLU A 84 8.32 -2.45 3.99
N ARG A 85 7.04 -2.20 4.27
CA ARG A 85 5.99 -3.23 4.29
C ARG A 85 4.91 -2.89 3.28
N VAL A 86 4.42 -3.88 2.56
CA VAL A 86 3.34 -3.73 1.58
C VAL A 86 2.24 -4.74 1.88
N PHE A 87 0.99 -4.27 1.97
CA PHE A 87 -0.18 -5.14 1.98
C PHE A 87 -0.99 -4.93 0.71
N VAL A 88 -1.26 -6.01 -0.01
CA VAL A 88 -1.96 -5.99 -1.30
C VAL A 88 -3.32 -6.66 -1.12
N PHE A 89 -4.39 -5.89 -1.16
CA PHE A 89 -5.75 -6.41 -1.19
C PHE A 89 -6.14 -6.64 -2.65
N ASP A 90 -6.19 -7.91 -3.03
CA ASP A 90 -6.45 -8.34 -4.41
C ASP A 90 -7.40 -9.54 -4.38
N HIS A 91 -8.69 -9.23 -4.44
CA HIS A 91 -9.74 -10.22 -4.33
C HIS A 91 -10.03 -10.96 -5.65
N GLU A 92 -9.53 -10.44 -6.77
CA GLU A 92 -9.62 -11.09 -8.09
C GLU A 92 -8.35 -11.91 -8.41
N GLY A 93 -7.30 -11.78 -7.60
CA GLY A 93 -6.07 -12.56 -7.72
C GLY A 93 -5.26 -12.24 -8.98
N GLU A 94 -5.39 -11.02 -9.50
CA GLU A 94 -4.72 -10.61 -10.73
C GLU A 94 -3.23 -10.29 -10.53
N VAL A 95 -2.84 -9.89 -9.32
CA VAL A 95 -1.44 -9.55 -8.97
C VAL A 95 -0.59 -10.81 -9.02
N SER A 96 0.48 -10.77 -9.80
CA SER A 96 1.34 -11.93 -10.02
C SER A 96 2.65 -11.79 -9.26
N VAL A 97 2.90 -12.77 -8.38
CA VAL A 97 4.18 -12.89 -7.65
C VAL A 97 5.35 -13.00 -8.62
N THR A 98 5.24 -13.76 -9.71
CA THR A 98 6.31 -13.91 -10.72
C THR A 98 6.65 -12.59 -11.40
N ARG A 99 5.64 -11.79 -11.74
CA ARG A 99 5.88 -10.47 -12.37
C ARG A 99 6.50 -9.49 -11.38
N LEU A 100 6.01 -9.49 -10.14
CA LEU A 100 6.56 -8.67 -9.08
C LEU A 100 8.02 -9.05 -8.79
N ALA A 101 8.33 -10.35 -8.75
CA ALA A 101 9.70 -10.85 -8.61
C ALA A 101 10.61 -10.35 -9.72
N ASN A 102 10.16 -10.42 -10.98
CA ASN A 102 10.93 -9.91 -12.12
C ASN A 102 11.17 -8.39 -12.04
N LEU A 103 10.18 -7.62 -11.60
CA LEU A 103 10.31 -6.16 -11.42
C LEU A 103 11.28 -5.82 -10.28
N VAL A 104 11.19 -6.51 -9.15
CA VAL A 104 12.11 -6.36 -8.02
C VAL A 104 13.53 -6.74 -8.44
N ALA A 105 13.69 -7.89 -9.11
CA ALA A 105 14.97 -8.35 -9.61
C ALA A 105 15.59 -7.34 -10.58
N TYR A 106 14.80 -6.71 -11.45
CA TYR A 106 15.28 -5.65 -12.35
C TYR A 106 15.79 -4.43 -11.58
N LYS A 107 15.09 -4.01 -10.52
CA LYS A 107 15.46 -2.83 -9.72
C LYS A 107 16.66 -3.06 -8.78
N LEU A 108 16.95 -4.30 -8.37
CA LEU A 108 18.03 -4.62 -7.42
C LEU A 108 19.44 -4.81 -8.02
N ALA A 109 19.62 -4.68 -9.35
CA ALA A 109 20.87 -4.91 -10.11
C ALA A 109 22.15 -5.27 -9.32
N GLY A 110 22.55 -6.56 -9.31
CA GLY A 110 23.76 -7.04 -8.61
C GLY A 110 23.90 -8.56 -8.58
N SER A 111 25.03 -9.07 -8.04
CA SER A 111 25.42 -10.50 -8.06
C SER A 111 24.74 -11.38 -7.00
N LYS A 112 24.04 -10.81 -6.01
CA LYS A 112 23.25 -11.53 -4.97
C LYS A 112 21.74 -11.42 -5.22
N ARG A 113 21.33 -11.62 -6.47
CA ARG A 113 20.01 -11.22 -6.95
C ARG A 113 18.86 -12.05 -6.40
N GLU A 114 19.01 -13.38 -6.30
CA GLU A 114 17.90 -14.27 -5.93
C GLU A 114 17.53 -14.14 -4.45
N ASP A 115 18.49 -14.29 -3.53
CA ASP A 115 18.25 -14.12 -2.08
C ASP A 115 17.67 -12.73 -1.76
N ALA A 116 18.17 -11.68 -2.42
CA ALA A 116 17.69 -10.31 -2.21
C ALA A 116 16.26 -10.10 -2.75
N VAL A 117 15.87 -10.81 -3.82
CA VAL A 117 14.49 -10.79 -4.34
C VAL A 117 13.56 -11.47 -3.36
N GLU A 118 13.92 -12.65 -2.84
CA GLU A 118 13.10 -13.38 -1.87
C GLU A 118 12.92 -12.56 -0.58
N GLU A 119 14.01 -12.04 -0.01
CA GLU A 119 13.95 -11.16 1.17
C GLU A 119 13.09 -9.91 0.91
N THR A 120 13.17 -9.35 -0.30
CA THR A 120 12.35 -8.21 -0.68
C THR A 120 10.87 -8.55 -0.79
N LEU A 121 10.53 -9.69 -1.39
CA LEU A 121 9.16 -10.15 -1.55
C LEU A 121 8.54 -10.63 -0.23
N ALA A 122 9.35 -11.11 0.71
CA ALA A 122 8.89 -11.48 2.06
C ALA A 122 8.25 -10.30 2.83
N ARG A 123 8.47 -9.07 2.37
CA ARG A 123 7.87 -7.85 2.92
C ARG A 123 6.53 -7.49 2.30
N VAL A 124 6.05 -8.28 1.33
CA VAL A 124 4.73 -8.17 0.69
C VAL A 124 3.80 -9.22 1.26
N GLN A 125 2.63 -8.80 1.74
CA GLN A 125 1.57 -9.70 2.15
C GLN A 125 0.33 -9.47 1.26
N THR A 126 -0.06 -10.50 0.51
CA THR A 126 -1.28 -10.46 -0.31
C THR A 126 -2.48 -10.94 0.52
N CYS A 127 -3.53 -10.15 0.52
CA CYS A 127 -4.77 -10.34 1.26
C CYS A 127 -5.90 -10.64 0.26
N TYR A 128 -6.34 -11.90 0.23
CA TYR A 128 -7.47 -12.34 -0.57
C TYR A 128 -8.74 -12.31 0.29
N CYS A 129 -9.48 -11.20 0.21
CA CYS A 129 -10.68 -11.00 1.01
C CYS A 129 -11.91 -11.02 0.09
N ARG A 130 -12.87 -11.91 0.36
CA ARG A 130 -14.05 -12.19 -0.49
C ARG A 130 -15.26 -11.31 -0.20
N ASP A 131 -15.26 -10.62 0.93
CA ASP A 131 -16.37 -9.78 1.40
C ASP A 131 -15.85 -8.71 2.38
N SER A 132 -16.72 -7.79 2.77
CA SER A 132 -16.36 -6.69 3.67
C SER A 132 -16.06 -7.09 5.10
N PHE A 133 -16.62 -8.20 5.56
CA PHE A 133 -16.28 -8.75 6.86
C PHE A 133 -14.82 -9.24 6.89
N GLN A 134 -14.39 -10.01 5.89
CA GLN A 134 -13.01 -10.48 5.75
C GLN A 134 -12.04 -9.32 5.60
N TRP A 135 -12.41 -8.27 4.86
CA TRP A 135 -11.62 -7.04 4.78
C TRP A 135 -11.42 -6.39 6.15
N LEU A 136 -12.50 -6.17 6.88
CA LEU A 136 -12.45 -5.54 8.19
C LEU A 136 -11.62 -6.39 9.17
N ALA A 137 -11.84 -7.70 9.21
CA ALA A 137 -11.07 -8.63 10.03
C ALA A 137 -9.58 -8.61 9.68
N THR A 138 -9.25 -8.59 8.38
CA THR A 138 -7.86 -8.54 7.88
C THR A 138 -7.19 -7.21 8.23
N LEU A 139 -7.86 -6.08 7.99
CA LEU A 139 -7.37 -4.76 8.38
C LEU A 139 -7.15 -4.64 9.89
N ASN A 140 -8.05 -5.22 10.68
CA ASN A 140 -7.94 -5.25 12.14
C ASN A 140 -6.75 -6.11 12.59
N HIS A 141 -6.56 -7.29 11.98
CA HIS A 141 -5.40 -8.13 12.23
C HIS A 141 -4.08 -7.42 11.88
N ILE A 142 -4.02 -6.77 10.72
CA ILE A 142 -2.87 -5.95 10.31
C ILE A 142 -2.64 -4.80 11.28
N HIS A 143 -3.70 -4.14 11.75
CA HIS A 143 -3.61 -3.06 12.72
C HIS A 143 -2.88 -3.52 13.99
N PHE A 144 -3.32 -4.62 14.61
CA PHE A 144 -2.67 -5.15 15.81
C PHE A 144 -1.24 -5.63 15.54
N LYS A 145 -0.99 -6.32 14.42
CA LYS A 145 0.36 -6.72 14.00
C LYS A 145 1.30 -5.52 13.89
N LEU A 146 0.82 -4.39 13.39
CA LEU A 146 1.61 -3.17 13.25
C LEU A 146 1.82 -2.41 14.56
N LEU A 147 0.95 -2.57 15.57
CA LEU A 147 1.15 -2.01 16.91
C LEU A 147 2.37 -2.61 17.61
N GLU A 148 2.64 -3.90 17.36
CA GLU A 148 3.76 -4.63 17.96
C GLU A 148 5.06 -4.51 17.16
N ALA A 149 4.97 -4.10 15.89
CA ALA A 149 6.10 -4.09 14.98
C ALA A 149 6.85 -2.75 15.02
N ALA A 150 8.17 -2.79 14.80
CA ALA A 150 8.97 -1.57 14.67
C ALA A 150 8.42 -0.65 13.56
N PRO A 151 8.44 0.69 13.74
CA PRO A 151 7.98 1.63 12.73
C PRO A 151 8.72 1.45 11.41
N ALA A 152 7.96 1.42 10.31
CA ALA A 152 8.48 1.25 8.97
C ALA A 152 7.60 1.95 7.93
N PRO A 153 8.14 2.34 6.76
CA PRO A 153 7.31 2.82 5.67
C PRO A 153 6.30 1.76 5.26
N LEU A 154 5.04 2.17 5.12
CA LEU A 154 3.92 1.28 4.86
C LEU A 154 3.20 1.68 3.58
N MET A 155 2.88 0.70 2.74
CA MET A 155 2.02 0.86 1.58
C MET A 155 0.82 -0.08 1.67
N LEU A 156 -0.37 0.42 1.37
CA LEU A 156 -1.53 -0.41 1.08
C LEU A 156 -1.86 -0.29 -0.41
N VAL A 157 -2.11 -1.42 -1.04
CA VAL A 157 -2.55 -1.50 -2.43
C VAL A 157 -3.90 -2.17 -2.49
N PHE A 158 -4.86 -1.54 -3.16
CA PHE A 158 -6.20 -2.08 -3.37
C PHE A 158 -6.42 -2.31 -4.85
N ASN A 159 -6.34 -3.56 -5.30
CA ASN A 159 -6.67 -3.90 -6.68
C ASN A 159 -8.19 -4.06 -6.81
N CYS A 160 -8.77 -3.47 -7.85
CA CYS A 160 -10.19 -3.51 -8.15
C CYS A 160 -11.09 -3.04 -6.97
N VAL A 161 -10.84 -1.86 -6.39
CA VAL A 161 -11.60 -1.36 -5.23
C VAL A 161 -13.11 -1.17 -5.50
N GLY A 162 -13.48 -0.99 -6.77
CA GLY A 162 -14.87 -0.78 -7.20
C GLY A 162 -15.76 -2.02 -7.20
N SER A 163 -15.21 -3.21 -7.50
CA SER A 163 -16.00 -4.45 -7.58
C SER A 163 -16.48 -4.91 -6.20
N PHE A 164 -15.81 -4.49 -5.14
CA PHE A 164 -16.19 -4.81 -3.77
C PHE A 164 -17.56 -4.26 -3.36
N HIS A 165 -17.93 -3.04 -3.77
CA HIS A 165 -19.27 -2.52 -3.49
C HIS A 165 -20.36 -3.37 -4.16
N ALA A 166 -20.07 -3.93 -5.34
CA ALA A 166 -20.97 -4.85 -6.03
C ALA A 166 -21.06 -6.20 -5.29
N ILE A 167 -19.93 -6.72 -4.78
CA ILE A 167 -19.89 -7.96 -3.99
C ILE A 167 -20.73 -7.83 -2.71
N ASP A 168 -20.55 -6.75 -1.95
CA ASP A 168 -21.34 -6.48 -0.73
C ASP A 168 -22.83 -6.34 -1.04
N LYS A 169 -23.18 -5.67 -2.15
CA LYS A 169 -24.58 -5.56 -2.60
C LYS A 169 -25.19 -6.93 -2.93
N MET A 170 -24.41 -7.83 -3.53
CA MET A 170 -24.85 -9.19 -3.81
C MET A 170 -24.96 -10.04 -2.54
N ALA A 171 -24.02 -9.91 -1.61
CA ALA A 171 -24.08 -10.58 -0.30
C ALA A 171 -25.28 -10.12 0.53
N ALA A 172 -25.55 -8.81 0.57
CA ALA A 172 -26.71 -8.26 1.26
C ALA A 172 -28.04 -8.82 0.73
N ARG A 173 -28.12 -9.12 -0.57
CA ARG A 173 -29.30 -9.71 -1.21
C ARG A 173 -29.48 -11.19 -0.87
N SER A 174 -28.41 -11.94 -0.70
CA SER A 174 -28.46 -13.40 -0.50
C SER A 174 -28.52 -13.82 0.97
N VAL A 175 -27.85 -13.10 1.87
CA VAL A 175 -27.71 -13.46 3.29
C VAL A 175 -28.15 -12.35 4.27
N GLY A 176 -28.72 -11.25 3.75
CA GLY A 176 -29.17 -10.10 4.53
C GLY A 176 -28.07 -9.07 4.79
N ALA A 177 -28.46 -7.86 5.21
CA ALA A 177 -27.57 -6.70 5.30
C ALA A 177 -26.44 -6.82 6.35
N GLY A 178 -26.47 -7.82 7.23
CA GLY A 178 -25.52 -7.98 8.35
C GLY A 178 -24.07 -8.24 7.93
N LEU A 179 -23.83 -8.63 6.68
CA LEU A 179 -22.48 -8.88 6.14
C LEU A 179 -21.98 -7.77 5.19
N ALA A 180 -22.80 -6.75 4.91
CA ALA A 180 -22.39 -5.60 4.11
C ALA A 180 -21.81 -4.51 5.02
N LEU A 181 -20.54 -4.65 5.37
CA LEU A 181 -19.80 -3.81 6.31
C LEU A 181 -18.94 -2.74 5.63
N SER A 182 -19.23 -2.40 4.36
CA SER A 182 -18.52 -1.37 3.58
C SER A 182 -18.30 -0.06 4.35
N GLU A 183 -19.31 0.41 5.09
CA GLU A 183 -19.19 1.65 5.88
C GLU A 183 -18.19 1.49 7.03
N GLN A 184 -18.26 0.38 7.77
CA GLN A 184 -17.34 0.06 8.86
C GLN A 184 -15.90 -0.09 8.34
N VAL A 185 -15.72 -0.71 7.17
CA VAL A 185 -14.40 -0.78 6.50
C VAL A 185 -13.87 0.62 6.22
N PHE A 186 -14.68 1.53 5.69
CA PHE A 186 -14.26 2.90 5.39
C PHE A 186 -13.91 3.70 6.65
N ILE A 187 -14.70 3.58 7.71
CA ILE A 187 -14.42 4.21 9.01
C ILE A 187 -13.11 3.68 9.58
N PHE A 188 -12.92 2.36 9.55
CA PHE A 188 -11.70 1.72 10.04
C PHE A 188 -10.47 2.14 9.23
N LEU A 189 -10.57 2.20 7.90
CA LEU A 189 -9.49 2.67 7.03
C LEU A 189 -9.07 4.11 7.34
N LYS A 190 -10.02 5.02 7.62
CA LYS A 190 -9.69 6.39 8.04
C LYS A 190 -8.89 6.41 9.33
N GLN A 191 -9.24 5.58 10.31
CA GLN A 191 -8.50 5.46 11.57
C GLN A 191 -7.12 4.83 11.34
N PHE A 192 -7.08 3.76 10.55
CA PHE A 192 -5.85 3.06 10.16
C PHE A 192 -4.85 4.01 9.50
N ILE A 193 -5.30 4.84 8.56
CA ILE A 193 -4.46 5.81 7.86
C ILE A 193 -3.85 6.82 8.83
N ARG A 194 -4.66 7.32 9.77
CA ARG A 194 -4.20 8.29 10.77
C ARG A 194 -3.19 7.69 11.75
N HIS A 195 -3.33 6.41 12.06
CA HIS A 195 -2.48 5.71 13.02
C HIS A 195 -1.17 5.26 12.38
N HIS A 196 -1.26 4.52 11.27
CA HIS A 196 -0.11 3.83 10.64
C HIS A 196 0.55 4.62 9.51
N SER A 197 -0.05 5.73 9.08
CA SER A 197 0.47 6.62 8.02
C SER A 197 0.91 5.89 6.73
N PRO A 198 0.08 4.99 6.15
CA PRO A 198 0.41 4.33 4.88
C PRO A 198 0.35 5.31 3.70
N ILE A 199 1.02 4.99 2.61
CA ILE A 199 0.68 5.50 1.27
C ILE A 199 -0.30 4.50 0.65
N ILE A 200 -1.38 4.97 0.05
CA ILE A 200 -2.40 4.10 -0.53
C ILE A 200 -2.47 4.30 -2.04
N PHE A 201 -2.40 3.19 -2.79
CA PHE A 201 -2.74 3.14 -4.21
C PHE A 201 -3.92 2.20 -4.42
N ALA A 202 -4.96 2.68 -5.09
CA ALA A 202 -6.15 1.88 -5.41
C ALA A 202 -6.40 1.89 -6.91
N ALA A 203 -6.68 0.73 -7.51
CA ALA A 203 -7.15 0.64 -8.89
C ALA A 203 -8.66 0.57 -8.93
N LYS A 204 -9.27 1.34 -9.84
CA LYS A 204 -10.70 1.37 -10.05
C LYS A 204 -11.02 1.37 -11.54
N GLU A 205 -11.98 0.55 -11.93
CA GLU A 205 -12.53 0.59 -13.27
C GLU A 205 -13.46 1.79 -13.44
N THR A 206 -13.25 2.56 -14.50
CA THR A 206 -14.22 3.59 -14.91
C THR A 206 -15.33 2.94 -15.71
N ALA A 207 -16.57 3.14 -15.31
CA ALA A 207 -17.71 2.71 -16.11
C ALA A 207 -17.58 3.29 -17.53
N SER A 208 -17.70 2.43 -18.55
CA SER A 208 -17.85 2.91 -19.93
C SER A 208 -19.10 3.77 -19.98
N THR A 209 -18.95 5.07 -20.22
CA THR A 209 -20.05 5.91 -20.70
C THR A 209 -20.37 5.40 -22.11
N CYS A 210 -21.32 4.48 -22.20
CA CYS A 210 -22.01 4.17 -23.45
C CYS A 210 -22.99 5.30 -23.77
#